data_AF-A0A2M6W9E9-F1
#
_entry.id   AF-A0A2M6W9E9-F1
#
_cell.length_a   1.000
_cell.length_b   1.000
_cell.length_c   1.000
_cell.angle_alpha   90.00
_cell.angle_beta   90.00
_cell.angle_gamma   90.00
#
_symmetry.space_group_name_H-M   'P 1'
#
loop_
_entity.id
_entity.type
_entity.pdbx_description
1 polymer ?
#
loop_
_entity_poly.entity_id
_entity_poly.type
_entity_poly.pdbx_seq_one_letter_code
_entity_poly.pdbx_strand_id
1 'polypeptide(L)'
;MFMRRRKKNRKKVFIIVLSILLVVVVLFGATMIANYLSHFFPKFNSSKNEKILSPIDSTGSTSLSRAIADKNIKITNLEIATDSGILNGKIVNGPLVYFSQSENVDIQASTLQLILSRLTIDAKKPILIDLRFKKPIVKF
;
A
#
# COMPACT_ATOMS: atom_id res chain seq x y z
N MET A 1 0.57 22.06 -74.49
CA MET A 1 1.64 21.85 -73.49
C MET A 1 1.05 21.67 -72.07
N PHE A 2 0.39 20.53 -71.76
CA PHE A 2 -0.32 20.36 -70.46
C PHE A 2 -0.13 19.00 -69.76
N MET A 3 0.85 18.17 -70.14
CA MET A 3 1.02 16.83 -69.54
C MET A 3 2.07 16.73 -68.41
N ARG A 4 2.69 17.83 -67.95
CA ARG A 4 3.69 17.80 -66.88
C ARG A 4 3.19 18.09 -65.45
N ARG A 5 1.94 18.56 -65.25
CA ARG A 5 1.45 18.99 -63.92
C ARG A 5 0.85 17.88 -63.04
N ARG A 6 0.38 16.76 -63.58
CA ARG A 6 -0.29 15.69 -62.79
C ARG A 6 0.66 14.78 -61.98
N LYS A 7 1.93 14.64 -62.39
CA LYS A 7 2.93 13.80 -61.67
C LYS A 7 3.42 14.40 -60.34
N LYS A 8 3.43 15.74 -60.20
CA LYS A 8 3.91 16.42 -58.98
C LYS A 8 2.95 16.26 -57.79
N ASN A 9 1.65 16.19 -58.03
CA ASN A 9 0.66 16.10 -56.96
C ASN A 9 0.56 14.69 -56.36
N ARG A 10 0.78 13.63 -57.16
CA ARG A 10 0.85 12.25 -56.66
C ARG A 10 2.02 12.02 -55.70
N LYS A 11 3.18 12.63 -55.97
CA LYS A 11 4.34 12.57 -55.05
C LYS A 11 4.07 13.27 -53.72
N LYS A 12 3.35 14.41 -53.73
CA LYS A 12 2.95 15.11 -52.49
C LYS A 12 1.95 14.29 -51.66
N VAL A 13 0.94 13.69 -52.30
CA VAL A 13 -0.02 12.81 -51.61
C VAL A 13 0.70 11.58 -51.03
N PHE A 14 1.64 10.99 -51.76
CA PHE A 14 2.42 9.86 -51.25
C PHE A 14 3.25 10.21 -50.01
N ILE A 15 3.89 11.39 -49.99
CA ILE A 15 4.64 11.87 -48.82
C ILE A 15 3.71 12.09 -47.62
N ILE A 16 2.52 12.65 -47.83
CA ILE A 16 1.52 12.86 -46.76
C ILE A 16 1.00 11.53 -46.21
N VAL A 17 0.71 10.55 -47.06
CA VAL A 17 0.27 9.22 -46.61
C VAL A 17 1.39 8.51 -45.83
N LEU A 18 2.64 8.61 -46.31
CA LEU A 18 3.79 8.01 -45.64
C LEU A 18 4.05 8.67 -44.28
N SER A 19 3.88 9.99 -44.16
CA SER A 19 4.05 10.69 -42.88
C SER A 19 2.97 10.30 -41.87
N ILE A 20 1.72 10.14 -42.32
CA ILE A 20 0.62 9.67 -41.46
C ILE A 20 0.90 8.24 -40.98
N LEU A 21 1.34 7.36 -41.88
CA LEU A 21 1.68 5.98 -41.53
C LEU A 21 2.80 5.92 -40.47
N LEU A 22 3.82 6.76 -40.61
CA LEU A 22 4.94 6.83 -39.67
C LEU A 22 4.48 7.29 -38.28
N VAL A 23 3.59 8.29 -38.21
CA VAL A 23 3.00 8.75 -36.94
C VAL A 23 2.20 7.64 -36.26
N VAL A 24 1.41 6.88 -37.02
CA VAL A 24 0.63 5.74 -36.48
C VAL A 24 1.56 4.67 -35.91
N VAL A 25 2.64 4.32 -36.60
CA VAL A 25 3.63 3.34 -36.11
C VAL A 25 4.30 3.81 -34.82
N VAL A 26 4.66 5.10 -34.72
CA VAL A 26 5.26 5.68 -33.51
C VAL A 26 4.29 5.63 -32.33
N LEU A 27 3.02 5.99 -32.54
CA LEU A 27 1.99 5.94 -31.50
C LEU A 27 1.76 4.50 -31.02
N PHE A 28 1.69 3.54 -31.94
CA PHE A 28 1.51 2.13 -31.60
C PHE A 28 2.70 1.58 -30.80
N GLY A 29 3.93 1.91 -31.23
CA GLY A 29 5.15 1.55 -30.51
C GLY A 29 5.20 2.13 -29.10
N ALA A 30 4.82 3.40 -28.92
CA ALA A 30 4.77 4.03 -27.60
C ALA A 30 3.79 3.34 -26.65
N THR A 31 2.61 2.96 -27.13
CA THR A 31 1.61 2.23 -26.30
C THR A 31 2.09 0.83 -25.89
N MET A 32 2.78 0.12 -26.77
CA MET A 32 3.37 -1.19 -26.48
C MET A 32 4.48 -1.09 -25.43
N ILE A 33 5.37 -0.11 -25.57
CA ILE A 33 6.46 0.13 -24.61
C ILE A 33 5.90 0.50 -23.23
N ALA A 34 4.87 1.36 -23.17
CA ALA A 34 4.22 1.74 -21.92
C ALA A 34 3.59 0.54 -21.20
N ASN A 35 2.91 -0.35 -21.94
CA ASN A 35 2.32 -1.55 -21.35
C ASN A 35 3.40 -2.54 -20.86
N TYR A 36 4.49 -2.71 -21.60
CA TYR A 36 5.58 -3.59 -21.19
C TYR A 36 6.32 -3.08 -19.94
N LEU A 37 6.62 -1.77 -19.87
CA LEU A 37 7.20 -1.16 -18.68
C LEU A 37 6.28 -1.25 -17.47
N SER A 38 4.96 -1.13 -17.65
CA SER A 38 3.99 -1.25 -16.53
C SER A 38 3.96 -2.63 -15.88
N HIS A 39 4.47 -3.67 -16.56
CA HIS A 39 4.59 -5.03 -16.02
C HIS A 39 5.89 -5.23 -15.23
N PHE A 40 6.95 -4.49 -15.55
CA PHE A 40 8.26 -4.57 -14.89
C PHE A 40 8.44 -3.58 -13.74
N PHE A 41 7.69 -2.47 -13.72
CA PHE A 41 7.63 -1.58 -12.57
C PHE A 41 6.43 -1.95 -11.70
N PRO A 42 6.61 -2.53 -10.49
CA PRO A 42 5.50 -2.66 -9.55
C PRO A 42 4.95 -1.25 -9.33
N LYS A 43 3.63 -1.09 -9.48
CA LYS A 43 2.94 0.18 -9.26
C LYS A 43 3.36 0.71 -7.89
N PHE A 44 4.24 1.72 -7.87
CA PHE A 44 4.41 2.58 -6.70
C PHE A 44 3.12 3.40 -6.61
N ASN A 45 2.08 2.77 -6.07
CA ASN A 45 0.88 3.42 -5.59
C ASN A 45 1.32 4.31 -4.43
N SER A 46 1.76 5.53 -4.75
CA SER A 46 1.71 6.63 -3.79
C SER A 46 0.25 6.86 -3.46
N SER A 47 -0.15 6.26 -2.34
CA SER A 47 -1.16 6.73 -1.38
C SER A 47 -2.14 7.74 -1.96
N LYS A 48 -3.10 7.24 -2.75
CA LYS A 48 -4.42 7.86 -2.74
C LYS A 48 -5.16 7.20 -1.59
N ASN A 49 -5.60 8.05 -0.66
CA ASN A 49 -6.62 7.77 0.35
C ASN A 49 -7.90 7.28 -0.34
N GLU A 50 -7.89 6.06 -0.86
CA GLU A 50 -9.11 5.35 -1.16
C GLU A 50 -9.57 4.75 0.15
N LYS A 51 -10.53 5.46 0.72
CA LYS A 51 -11.46 4.99 1.73
C LYS A 51 -12.20 3.80 1.12
N ILE A 52 -11.52 2.66 1.00
CA ILE A 52 -12.10 1.40 0.57
C ILE A 52 -13.01 0.98 1.72
N LEU A 53 -14.31 1.01 1.45
CA LEU A 53 -15.35 0.46 2.29
C LEU A 53 -15.02 -1.02 2.54
N SER A 54 -14.40 -1.31 3.69
CA SER A 54 -14.18 -2.67 4.18
C SER A 54 -15.48 -3.16 4.84
N PRO A 55 -16.06 -4.29 4.40
CA PRO A 55 -17.24 -4.85 5.05
C PRO A 55 -16.83 -5.63 6.31
N ILE A 56 -17.48 -5.30 7.45
CA ILE A 56 -17.57 -6.07 8.73
C ILE A 56 -16.21 -6.33 9.44
N ASP A 57 -15.83 -5.79 10.60
CA ASP A 57 -16.45 -4.95 11.64
C ASP A 57 -15.50 -3.78 11.99
N SER A 58 -15.93 -2.56 11.72
CA SER A 58 -15.17 -1.33 12.04
C SER A 58 -15.16 -0.98 13.53
N THR A 59 -15.92 -1.69 14.35
CA THR A 59 -16.04 -1.45 15.80
C THR A 59 -14.81 -1.90 16.58
N GLY A 60 -14.25 -3.07 16.27
CA GLY A 60 -13.10 -3.64 17.00
C GLY A 60 -11.79 -2.89 16.77
N SER A 61 -11.51 -2.49 15.53
CA SER A 61 -10.31 -1.71 15.18
C SER A 61 -10.38 -0.28 15.73
N THR A 62 -11.56 0.34 15.70
CA THR A 62 -11.78 1.69 16.24
C THR A 62 -11.71 1.71 17.77
N SER A 63 -12.30 0.73 18.46
CA SER A 63 -12.23 0.64 19.92
C SER A 63 -10.80 0.38 20.39
N LEU A 64 -10.08 -0.51 19.71
CA LEU A 64 -8.66 -0.78 20.00
C LEU A 64 -7.79 0.46 19.78
N SER A 65 -7.98 1.17 18.67
CA SER A 65 -7.26 2.42 18.40
C SER A 65 -7.49 3.47 19.49
N ARG A 66 -8.73 3.62 19.97
CA ARG A 66 -9.07 4.52 21.08
C ARG A 66 -8.43 4.08 22.40
N ALA A 67 -8.61 2.82 22.79
CA ALA A 67 -8.06 2.30 24.04
C ALA A 67 -6.53 2.43 24.10
N ILE A 68 -5.84 2.25 22.96
CA ILE A 68 -4.40 2.42 22.87
C ILE A 68 -4.00 3.90 22.93
N ALA A 69 -4.76 4.78 22.27
CA ALA A 69 -4.56 6.22 22.35
C ALA A 69 -4.74 6.75 23.79
N ASP A 70 -5.72 6.24 24.52
CA ASP A 70 -5.97 6.57 25.94
C ASP A 70 -4.79 6.18 26.85
N LYS A 71 -3.98 5.19 26.44
CA LYS A 71 -2.73 4.82 27.12
C LYS A 71 -1.51 5.65 26.65
N ASN A 72 -1.72 6.73 25.90
CA ASN A 72 -0.67 7.58 25.30
C ASN A 72 0.28 6.84 24.35
N ILE A 73 -0.18 5.77 23.71
CA ILE A 73 0.61 5.01 22.74
C ILE A 73 0.19 5.45 21.34
N LYS A 74 1.18 5.89 20.54
CA LYS A 74 0.93 6.31 19.15
C LYS A 74 1.12 5.13 18.20
N ILE A 75 0.06 4.81 17.45
CA ILE A 75 0.07 3.81 16.38
C ILE A 75 0.17 4.53 15.04
N THR A 76 1.10 4.08 14.19
CA THR A 76 1.26 4.58 12.82
C THR A 76 0.23 3.95 11.87
N ASN A 77 -0.02 2.66 12.05
CA ASN A 77 -0.92 1.89 11.19
C ASN A 77 -1.57 0.76 11.97
N LEU A 78 -2.86 0.51 11.72
CA LEU A 78 -3.63 -0.61 12.27
C LEU A 78 -4.33 -1.31 11.10
N GLU A 79 -3.84 -2.48 10.73
CA GLU A 79 -4.35 -3.24 9.58
C GLU A 79 -5.01 -4.54 10.05
N ILE A 80 -6.13 -4.89 9.44
CA ILE A 80 -6.72 -6.23 9.60
C ILE A 80 -6.09 -7.11 8.52
N ALA A 81 -5.34 -8.14 8.93
CA ALA A 81 -4.89 -9.17 8.02
C ALA A 81 -6.12 -9.97 7.54
N THR A 82 -6.55 -9.70 6.31
CA THR A 82 -7.81 -10.16 5.69
C THR A 82 -8.05 -11.67 5.80
N ASP A 83 -6.98 -12.47 5.88
CA ASP A 83 -7.09 -13.92 5.80
C ASP A 83 -7.08 -14.62 7.18
N SER A 84 -6.85 -13.87 8.27
CA SER A 84 -6.56 -14.46 9.59
C SER A 84 -7.28 -13.81 10.77
N GLY A 85 -8.03 -12.73 10.56
CA GLY A 85 -8.68 -11.99 11.65
C GLY A 85 -7.67 -11.38 12.64
N ILE A 86 -6.40 -11.25 12.24
CA ILE A 86 -5.35 -10.67 13.06
C ILE A 86 -5.35 -9.16 12.85
N LEU A 87 -5.26 -8.42 13.95
CA LEU A 87 -5.05 -6.97 13.93
C LEU A 87 -3.57 -6.67 14.10
N ASN A 88 -2.94 -6.10 13.08
CA ASN A 88 -1.54 -5.71 13.07
C ASN A 88 -1.42 -4.22 13.37
N GLY A 89 -0.77 -3.85 14.48
CA GLY A 89 -0.49 -2.46 14.82
C GLY A 89 1.00 -2.16 14.79
N LYS A 90 1.40 -1.08 14.11
CA LYS A 90 2.79 -0.59 14.16
C LYS A 90 2.90 0.60 15.11
N ILE A 91 3.71 0.46 16.17
CA ILE A 91 3.97 1.57 17.11
C ILE A 91 4.98 2.54 16.51
N VAL A 92 4.76 3.84 16.70
CA VAL A 92 5.69 4.89 16.27
C VAL A 92 7.07 4.65 16.91
N ASN A 93 8.11 4.49 16.09
CA ASN A 93 9.48 4.19 16.52
C ASN A 93 9.58 2.97 17.47
N GLY A 94 8.67 2.01 17.31
CA GLY A 94 8.53 0.88 18.24
C GLY A 94 8.25 -0.46 17.55
N PRO A 95 7.86 -1.47 18.35
CA PRO A 95 7.63 -2.82 17.86
C PRO A 95 6.45 -2.90 16.89
N LEU A 96 6.44 -3.98 16.12
CA LEU A 96 5.22 -4.49 15.50
C LEU A 96 4.39 -5.24 16.56
N VAL A 97 3.09 -5.02 16.59
CA VAL A 97 2.19 -5.61 17.59
C VAL A 97 1.08 -6.38 16.90
N TYR A 98 0.85 -7.62 17.33
CA TYR A 98 -0.28 -8.42 16.90
C TYR A 98 -1.33 -8.44 18.01
N PHE A 99 -2.55 -8.03 17.67
CA PHE A 99 -3.69 -8.03 18.56
C PHE A 99 -4.67 -9.14 18.17
N SER A 100 -5.32 -9.70 19.17
CA SER A 100 -6.46 -10.59 18.96
C SER A 100 -7.76 -9.78 18.88
N GLN A 101 -8.62 -10.14 17.94
CA GLN A 101 -9.98 -9.60 17.88
C GLN A 101 -10.91 -10.19 18.94
N SER A 102 -10.60 -11.39 19.46
CA SER A 102 -11.44 -12.08 20.46
C SER A 102 -11.12 -11.70 21.90
N GLU A 103 -9.95 -11.10 22.15
CA GLU A 103 -9.50 -10.74 23.49
C GLU A 103 -9.95 -9.33 23.88
N ASN A 104 -10.09 -9.09 25.19
CA ASN A 104 -10.53 -7.79 25.70
C ASN A 104 -9.54 -6.67 25.31
N VAL A 105 -10.07 -5.64 24.67
CA VAL A 105 -9.31 -4.49 24.14
C VAL A 105 -8.54 -3.72 25.23
N ASP A 106 -9.15 -3.47 26.38
CA ASP A 106 -8.53 -2.70 27.47
C ASP A 106 -7.38 -3.49 28.12
N ILE A 107 -7.53 -4.80 28.23
CA ILE A 107 -6.48 -5.70 28.73
C ILE A 107 -5.30 -5.70 27.76
N GLN A 108 -5.55 -5.81 26.45
CA GLN A 108 -4.50 -5.77 25.43
C GLN A 108 -3.76 -4.43 25.43
N ALA A 109 -4.48 -3.30 25.48
CA ALA A 109 -3.88 -1.97 25.53
C ALA A 109 -3.03 -1.75 26.80
N SER A 110 -3.53 -2.18 27.96
CA SER A 110 -2.81 -2.06 29.24
C SER A 110 -1.57 -2.96 29.29
N THR A 111 -1.67 -4.18 28.74
CA THR A 111 -0.55 -5.11 28.62
C THR A 111 0.53 -4.54 27.71
N LEU A 112 0.14 -3.98 26.56
CA LEU A 112 1.06 -3.32 25.66
C LEU A 112 1.79 -2.17 26.34
N GLN A 113 1.07 -1.31 27.06
CA GLN A 113 1.66 -0.19 27.82
C GLN A 113 2.71 -0.67 28.82
N LEU A 114 2.40 -1.74 29.55
CA LEU A 114 3.32 -2.32 30.53
C LEU A 114 4.59 -2.87 29.86
N ILE A 115 4.44 -3.60 28.75
CA ILE A 115 5.58 -4.13 28.00
C ILE A 115 6.45 -3.00 27.46
N LEU A 116 5.86 -1.98 26.84
CA LEU A 116 6.61 -0.86 26.27
C LEU A 116 7.32 0.00 27.33
N SER A 117 6.76 0.10 28.55
CA SER A 117 7.33 0.93 29.62
C SER A 117 8.37 0.22 30.47
N ARG A 118 8.32 -1.11 30.57
CA ARG A 118 9.16 -1.87 31.52
C ARG A 118 10.07 -2.91 30.89
N LEU A 119 9.73 -3.42 29.70
CA LEU A 119 10.40 -4.59 29.16
C LEU A 119 11.56 -4.18 28.25
N THR A 120 12.78 -4.26 28.81
CA THR A 120 14.04 -4.10 28.08
C THR A 120 14.96 -5.25 28.45
N ILE A 121 15.60 -5.88 27.47
CA ILE A 121 16.65 -6.90 27.68
C ILE A 121 17.94 -6.31 27.14
N ASP A 122 18.98 -6.23 27.97
CA ASP A 122 20.30 -5.66 27.59
C ASP A 122 20.21 -4.29 26.90
N ALA A 123 19.35 -3.42 27.44
CA ALA A 123 19.00 -2.10 26.86
C ALA A 123 18.37 -2.14 25.46
N LYS A 124 18.04 -3.32 24.90
CA LYS A 124 17.30 -3.48 23.66
C LYS A 124 15.81 -3.34 23.90
N LYS A 125 15.14 -2.64 22.99
CA LYS A 125 13.69 -2.50 22.97
C LYS A 125 13.07 -3.67 22.19
N PRO A 126 11.83 -4.07 22.51
CA PRO A 126 11.11 -5.06 21.73
C PRO A 126 10.99 -4.68 20.25
N ILE A 127 11.15 -5.67 19.36
CA ILE A 127 10.93 -5.56 17.92
C ILE A 127 9.53 -6.05 17.56
N LEU A 128 9.02 -7.07 18.27
CA LEU A 128 7.71 -7.66 18.04
C LEU A 128 7.04 -8.05 19.36
N ILE A 129 5.74 -7.78 19.46
CA ILE A 129 4.90 -8.15 20.59
C ILE A 129 3.66 -8.86 20.03
N ASP A 130 3.41 -10.09 20.47
CA ASP A 130 2.21 -10.84 20.12
C ASP A 130 1.29 -10.94 21.34
N LEU A 131 0.15 -10.27 21.27
CA LEU A 131 -0.89 -10.22 22.31
C LEU A 131 -2.07 -11.15 22.01
N ARG A 132 -1.96 -12.00 20.98
CA ARG A 132 -3.05 -12.93 20.62
C ARG A 132 -3.21 -14.08 21.60
N PHE A 133 -2.20 -14.31 22.43
CA PHE A 133 -2.16 -15.39 23.40
C PHE A 133 -2.35 -14.86 24.81
N LYS A 134 -2.91 -15.69 25.70
CA LYS A 134 -3.06 -15.36 27.14
C LYS A 134 -1.75 -14.93 27.82
N LYS A 135 -0.61 -15.44 27.34
CA LYS A 135 0.72 -14.98 27.73
C LYS A 135 1.35 -14.24 26.54
N PRO A 136 1.67 -12.94 26.67
CA PRO A 136 2.31 -12.18 25.60
C PRO A 136 3.64 -12.80 25.17
N ILE A 137 3.88 -12.85 23.87
CA ILE A 137 5.18 -13.26 23.32
C ILE A 137 5.92 -12.00 22.88
N VAL A 138 7.15 -11.83 23.37
CA VAL A 138 7.96 -10.65 23.05
C VAL A 138 9.28 -11.07 22.43
N LYS A 139 9.64 -10.42 21.33
CA LYS A 139 10.91 -10.61 20.61
C LYS A 139 11.72 -9.32 20.65
N PHE A 140 13.03 -9.46 20.85
CA PHE A 140 14.04 -8.39 20.91
C PHE A 140 15.00 -8.44 19.73
#